data_AF-A0A8J3V8A0-F1
#
_entry.id   AF-A0A8J3V8A0-F1
#
_cell.length_a   1.000
_cell.length_b   1.000
_cell.length_c   1.000
_cell.angle_alpha   90.00
_cell.angle_beta   90.00
_cell.angle_gamma   90.00
#
_symmetry.space_group_name_H-M   'P 1'
#
loop_
_entity.id
_entity.type
_entity.pdbx_description
1 polymer ?
#
loop_
_entity_poly.entity_id
_entity_poly.type
_entity_poly.pdbx_seq_one_letter_code
_entity_poly.pdbx_strand_id
1 'polypeptide(L)'
;MIVHELEPHDAVEALRDGSCDLAITFTYNLIAGDPPPGVSRQVLSVEPILIALPADHRAATGEVDLRVLREEQWIAGSRGTTDHEMRHRTSRYPA
;
A
#
# COMPACT_ATOMS: atom_id res chain seq x y z
N MET A 1 -2.74 23.20 -14.31
CA MET A 1 -2.92 21.89 -13.64
C MET A 1 -2.06 21.90 -12.39
N ILE A 2 -2.69 21.76 -11.23
CA ILE A 2 -2.01 21.74 -9.93
C ILE A 2 -1.99 20.29 -9.46
N VAL A 3 -0.89 19.85 -8.85
CA VAL A 3 -0.75 18.50 -8.30
C VAL A 3 -0.48 18.62 -6.80
N HIS A 4 -1.22 17.84 -6.02
CA HIS A 4 -1.06 17.73 -4.57
C HIS A 4 -0.63 16.31 -4.22
N GLU A 5 0.32 16.18 -3.30
CA GLU A 5 0.70 14.91 -2.72
C GLU A 5 -0.03 14.74 -1.38
N LEU A 6 -0.94 13.78 -1.35
CA LEU A 6 -1.86 13.53 -0.23
C LEU A 6 -1.88 12.02 0.04
N GLU A 7 -2.13 11.66 1.30
CA GLU A 7 -2.45 10.27 1.63
C GLU A 7 -3.71 9.82 0.88
N PRO A 8 -3.84 8.53 0.50
CA PRO A 8 -4.95 8.06 -0.35
C PRO A 8 -6.35 8.42 0.17
N HIS A 9 -6.54 8.38 1.49
CA HIS A 9 -7.80 8.77 2.13
C HIS A 9 -8.10 10.26 1.91
N ASP A 10 -7.10 11.11 2.10
CA ASP A 10 -7.25 12.57 2.00
C ASP A 10 -7.46 13.00 0.54
N ALA A 11 -6.82 12.31 -0.42
CA ALA A 11 -7.07 12.51 -1.84
C ALA A 11 -8.52 12.19 -2.23
N VAL A 12 -9.12 11.15 -1.63
CA VAL A 12 -10.53 10.80 -1.85
C VAL A 12 -11.48 11.83 -1.23
N GLU A 13 -11.16 12.37 -0.06
CA GLU A 13 -11.93 13.46 0.54
C GLU A 13 -11.84 14.75 -0.30
N ALA A 14 -10.66 15.09 -0.82
CA ALA A 14 -10.46 16.22 -1.73
C ALA A 14 -11.25 16.07 -3.05
N LEU A 15 -11.41 14.84 -3.53
CA LEU A 15 -12.29 14.57 -4.68
C LEU A 15 -13.77 14.77 -4.33
N ARG A 16 -14.18 14.41 -3.12
CA ARG A 16 -15.57 14.51 -2.64
C ARG A 16 -16.01 15.94 -2.35
N ASP A 17 -15.10 16.77 -1.83
CA ASP A 17 -15.39 18.18 -1.52
C ASP A 17 -15.19 19.13 -2.72
N GLY A 18 -14.69 18.61 -3.84
CA GLY A 18 -14.48 19.35 -5.08
C GLY A 18 -13.22 20.22 -5.09
N SER A 19 -12.32 20.07 -4.12
CA SER A 19 -11.00 20.69 -4.14
C SER A 19 -10.03 20.02 -5.13
N CYS A 20 -10.36 18.82 -5.60
CA CYS A 20 -9.65 18.09 -6.65
C CYS A 20 -10.60 17.47 -7.69
N ASP A 21 -10.24 17.54 -8.97
CA ASP A 21 -11.02 16.92 -10.06
C ASP A 21 -10.71 15.42 -10.26
N LEU A 22 -9.51 14.96 -9.86
CA LEU A 22 -9.03 13.60 -10.07
C LEU A 22 -8.04 13.16 -8.97
N ALA A 23 -8.38 12.08 -8.28
CA ALA A 23 -7.47 11.43 -7.34
C ALA A 23 -6.81 10.20 -7.98
N ILE A 24 -5.48 10.12 -7.95
CA ILE A 24 -4.71 8.92 -8.27
C ILE A 24 -4.29 8.27 -6.97
N THR A 25 -4.85 7.10 -6.67
CA THR A 25 -4.65 6.38 -5.41
C THR A 25 -4.26 4.93 -5.66
N PHE A 26 -3.65 4.29 -4.67
CA PHE A 26 -3.38 2.86 -4.67
C PHE A 26 -4.11 2.16 -3.52
N THR A 27 -4.29 0.84 -3.66
CA THR A 27 -4.80 -0.03 -2.59
C THR A 27 -4.03 -1.33 -2.61
N TYR A 28 -3.77 -1.90 -1.43
CA TYR A 28 -3.23 -3.25 -1.35
C TYR A 28 -4.33 -4.28 -1.51
N ASN A 29 -4.03 -5.40 -2.17
CA ASN A 29 -4.92 -6.54 -2.30
C ASN A 29 -5.47 -7.05 -0.95
N LEU A 30 -4.68 -6.95 0.12
CA LEU A 30 -5.07 -7.32 1.48
C LEU A 30 -5.94 -6.27 2.19
N ILE A 31 -6.13 -5.09 1.60
CA ILE A 31 -6.84 -3.92 2.17
C ILE A 31 -7.78 -3.31 1.10
N ALA A 32 -8.16 -4.08 0.08
CA ALA A 32 -9.00 -3.58 -1.00
C ALA A 32 -10.39 -3.24 -0.43
N GLY A 33 -10.78 -1.96 -0.56
CA GLY A 33 -12.12 -1.47 -0.26
C GLY A 33 -12.86 -1.06 -1.53
N ASP A 34 -14.19 -1.01 -1.45
CA ASP A 34 -15.02 -0.44 -2.52
C ASP A 34 -14.83 1.09 -2.59
N PRO A 35 -14.96 1.70 -3.78
CA PRO A 35 -14.96 3.14 -3.88
C PRO A 35 -16.13 3.70 -3.07
N PRO A 36 -15.98 4.86 -2.42
CA PRO A 36 -17.07 5.42 -1.67
C PRO A 36 -18.25 5.85 -2.55
N PRO A 37 -19.47 5.99 -1.99
CA PRO A 37 -20.62 6.46 -2.76
C PRO A 37 -20.34 7.78 -3.47
N GLY A 38 -20.77 7.86 -4.74
CA GLY A 38 -20.53 9.04 -5.59
C GLY A 38 -19.16 9.10 -6.26
N VAL A 39 -18.26 8.16 -5.97
CA VAL A 39 -16.94 8.06 -6.60
C VAL A 39 -16.92 6.89 -7.58
N SER A 40 -16.53 7.16 -8.82
CA SER A 40 -16.18 6.10 -9.78
C SER A 40 -14.69 5.79 -9.68
N ARG A 41 -14.33 4.51 -9.81
CA ARG A 41 -12.94 4.05 -9.79
C ARG A 41 -12.62 3.29 -11.06
N GLN A 42 -11.49 3.62 -11.66
CA GLN A 42 -10.89 2.85 -12.76
C GLN A 42 -9.51 2.36 -12.33
N VAL A 43 -9.24 1.06 -12.51
CA VAL A 43 -7.90 0.51 -12.29
C VAL A 43 -7.01 0.93 -13.45
N LEU A 44 -5.88 1.58 -13.13
CA LEU A 44 -4.90 2.01 -14.14
C LEU A 44 -3.81 0.94 -14.34
N SER A 45 -3.33 0.35 -13.26
CA SER A 45 -2.27 -0.66 -13.27
C SER A 45 -2.32 -1.51 -11.99
N VAL A 46 -1.61 -2.63 -12.02
CA VAL A 46 -1.31 -3.46 -10.85
C VAL A 46 0.20 -3.67 -10.82
N GLU A 47 0.82 -3.33 -9.69
CA GLU A 47 2.27 -3.42 -9.53
C GLU A 47 2.61 -4.34 -8.34
N PRO A 48 3.62 -5.21 -8.47
CA PRO A 48 4.04 -6.05 -7.37
C PRO A 48 4.75 -5.23 -6.29
N ILE A 49 4.45 -5.53 -5.02
CA ILE A 49 5.24 -5.03 -3.90
C ILE A 49 6.44 -5.95 -3.70
N LEU A 50 7.62 -5.35 -3.66
CA LEU A 50 8.90 -6.04 -3.51
C LEU A 50 9.46 -5.81 -2.10
N ILE A 51 10.30 -6.75 -1.65
CA ILE A 51 11.06 -6.61 -0.40
C ILE A 51 12.52 -6.30 -0.73
N ALA A 52 13.05 -5.25 -0.13
CA ALA A 52 14.47 -4.94 -0.15
C ALA A 52 15.16 -5.58 1.06
N LEU A 53 16.22 -6.34 0.80
CA LEU A 53 17.06 -6.97 1.83
C LEU A 53 18.53 -6.59 1.59
N PRO A 54 19.37 -6.57 2.63
CA PRO A 54 20.82 -6.60 2.45
C PRO A 54 21.23 -7.76 1.54
N ALA A 55 22.24 -7.55 0.69
CA ALA A 55 22.66 -8.54 -0.30
C ALA A 55 23.19 -9.85 0.33
N ASP A 56 23.69 -9.78 1.56
CA ASP A 56 24.19 -10.90 2.36
C ASP A 56 23.12 -11.53 3.27
N HIS A 57 21.88 -11.03 3.23
CA HIS A 57 20.79 -11.57 4.03
C HIS A 57 20.44 -12.99 3.58
N ARG A 58 20.28 -13.93 4.52
CA ARG A 58 20.01 -15.35 4.24
C ARG A 58 18.80 -15.61 3.33
N ALA A 59 17.83 -14.70 3.34
CA ALA A 59 16.59 -14.80 2.56
C ALA A 59 16.70 -14.14 1.17
N ALA A 60 17.86 -13.56 0.80
CA ALA A 60 18.08 -12.95 -0.51
C ALA A 60 18.30 -14.00 -1.62
N THR A 61 17.34 -14.92 -1.77
CA THR A 61 17.38 -16.07 -2.70
C THR A 61 16.56 -15.85 -3.98
N GLY A 62 16.06 -14.64 -4.20
CA GLY A 62 15.13 -14.29 -5.29
C GLY A 62 13.69 -14.24 -4.78
N GLU A 63 13.06 -15.41 -4.60
CA GLU A 63 11.76 -15.48 -3.92
C GLU A 63 11.93 -15.52 -2.40
N VAL A 64 11.14 -14.72 -1.69
CA VAL A 64 11.22 -14.54 -0.24
C VAL A 64 9.92 -14.99 0.41
N ASP A 65 9.98 -16.01 1.26
CA ASP A 65 8.89 -16.34 2.16
C ASP A 65 8.83 -15.32 3.30
N LEU A 66 7.85 -14.41 3.28
CA LEU A 66 7.70 -13.34 4.28
C LEU A 66 7.63 -13.84 5.73
N ARG A 67 7.26 -15.11 5.96
CA ARG A 67 7.20 -15.69 7.31
C ARG A 67 8.57 -15.76 7.97
N VAL A 68 9.65 -15.90 7.19
CA VAL A 68 11.03 -15.94 7.72
C VAL A 68 11.51 -14.56 8.18
N LEU A 69 10.82 -13.50 7.77
CA LEU A 69 11.09 -12.10 8.11
C LEU A 69 10.18 -11.59 9.24
N ARG A 70 9.33 -12.46 9.83
CA ARG A 70 8.33 -12.06 10.83
C ARG A 70 8.94 -11.29 12.01
N GLU A 71 10.08 -11.76 12.50
CA GLU A 71 10.77 -11.24 13.68
C GLU A 71 11.86 -10.22 13.34
N GLU A 72 12.05 -9.90 12.06
CA GLU A 72 13.06 -8.92 11.63
C GLU A 72 12.63 -7.48 11.97
N GLN A 73 13.61 -6.58 11.98
CA GLN A 73 13.33 -5.14 12.14
C GLN A 73 12.90 -4.53 10.80
N TRP A 74 11.61 -4.29 10.65
CA TRP A 74 11.04 -3.72 9.43
C TRP A 74 11.18 -2.20 9.38
N ILE A 75 11.63 -1.70 8.23
CA ILE A 75 11.48 -0.29 7.83
C ILE A 75 10.19 -0.22 7.01
N ALA A 76 9.23 0.58 7.47
CA ALA A 76 7.94 0.75 6.80
C ALA A 76 7.42 2.18 7.00
N GLY A 77 6.36 2.54 6.27
CA GLY A 77 5.65 3.81 6.44
C GLY A 77 5.19 4.05 7.88
N SER A 78 4.93 5.32 8.18
CA SER A 78 4.43 5.79 9.48
C SER A 78 3.18 5.02 9.93
N ARG A 79 3.00 4.89 11.25
CA ARG A 79 1.80 4.24 11.82
C ARG A 79 0.53 4.92 11.29
N GLY A 80 -0.43 4.12 10.83
CA GLY A 80 -1.71 4.61 10.29
C GLY A 80 -1.74 4.76 8.77
N THR A 81 -0.59 4.64 8.06
CA THR A 81 -0.60 4.54 6.60
C THR A 81 -0.98 3.13 6.16
N THR A 82 -1.49 3.01 4.93
CA THR A 82 -1.91 1.72 4.37
C THR A 82 -0.74 0.73 4.30
N ASP A 83 0.48 1.22 4.13
CA ASP A 83 1.72 0.43 4.06
C ASP A 83 2.08 -0.17 5.43
N HIS A 84 1.84 0.57 6.52
CA HIS A 84 2.03 0.07 7.87
C HIS A 84 1.06 -1.08 8.18
N GLU A 85 -0.20 -0.94 7.78
CA GLU A 85 -1.23 -1.96 7.92
C GLU A 85 -0.94 -3.20 7.08
N MET A 86 -0.43 -3.01 5.85
CA MET A 86 -0.03 -4.11 4.97
C MET A 86 1.02 -5.01 5.64
N ARG A 87 2.03 -4.41 6.28
CA ARG A 87 3.08 -5.14 7.02
C ARG A 87 2.52 -6.04 8.12
N HIS A 88 1.53 -5.57 8.87
CA HIS A 88 0.91 -6.38 9.93
C HIS A 88 0.11 -7.56 9.36
N ARG A 89 -0.55 -7.37 8.21
CA ARG A 89 -1.36 -8.41 7.56
C ARG A 89 -0.53 -9.47 6.86
N THR A 90 0.57 -9.10 6.20
CA THR A 90 1.47 -10.06 5.53
C THR A 90 2.14 -11.00 6.51
N SER A 91 2.45 -10.54 7.73
CA SER A 91 2.91 -11.39 8.81
C SER A 91 1.85 -12.44 9.22
N ARG A 92 0.55 -12.23 9.01
CA ARG A 92 -0.52 -13.13 9.52
C ARG A 92 -1.17 -14.02 8.46
N TYR A 93 -0.76 -13.96 7.20
CA TYR A 93 -1.41 -14.69 6.11
C TYR A 93 -1.10 -16.20 6.17
N PRO A 94 -2.12 -17.10 6.19
CA PRO A 94 -1.91 -18.55 6.08
C PRO A 94 -1.55 -18.94 4.63
N ALA A 95 -0.84 -20.06 4.48
CA ALA A 95 -0.38 -20.60 3.20
C ALA A 95 -1.51 -20.88 2.20
#